data_AF-A0A397DSM9-F1
#
_entry.id   AF-A0A397DSM9-F1
#
_cell.length_a   1.000
_cell.length_b   1.000
_cell.length_c   1.000
_cell.angle_alpha   90.00
_cell.angle_beta   90.00
_cell.angle_gamma   90.00
#
_symmetry.space_group_name_H-M   'P 1'
#
loop_
_entity.id
_entity.type
_entity.pdbx_description
1 polymer ?
#
loop_
_entity_poly.entity_id
_entity_poly.type
_entity_poly.pdbx_seq_one_letter_code
_entity_poly.pdbx_strand_id
1 'polypeptide(L)'
;LRLLTVSSNMHQHGAPQDDEVTIFRSGRTDEDRDDSLTQSERSGSITQPDAFRRASLPRESQRGSVLMARPSNVFNPMPSSPSRFSGRQSTYVHHHQFSMHDDGSTSTEDMDTLNPSKEKMKLVNIATLERPEAQRDYRGQLRRWPGMLLLGVVVATAVVAISLGARQSYNASLQRRQDVLVREQRRRAIQDGLVDDSVLVDADGKVGNPMTYDSTGRKCQLPDYQSKNGRVYAVAANGTEVTVAIKGTNWFGMETGHAIPFGLWENDQNGTTVYEVAAFLHRHKFNSIRLPLCAQSILKNTAPDKRLINLDTNRAINIKGYMELLKSVLKALAYRDITVLLSMHTLTTKGATGSWFNADVSEDDFLKAIDMLTSELCSDEYWNVIGIDLKNEPNDCGWGPLDKASAKCDWVAGAKLIGDRMHAGCKNWLAFVEGSASMGHTVGKITYFDWWGGRLQDADTVPVTLKTQDKLVWSPHYYSTAVAPQPYFYDNVVGAADGRGYASYTELPDDTLKTNIHITMEHMFGYLREKRKYAIVVGEFGGLYTKDEHPQYTIRRTVDFTIQEMMLDGYSGGYMWCINPESAYDFPSAGRKAFTSEGLLLDDWLTPNKLFMEAMAKMNALPNLRPFPCFAPEKKKP
;
A
#
# COMPACT_ATOMS: atom_id res chain seq x y z
N LEU A 1 68.16 -12.81 22.95
CA LEU A 1 67.93 -14.04 23.74
C LEU A 1 67.29 -15.06 22.81
N ARG A 2 68.10 -15.94 22.21
CA ARG A 2 68.18 -17.40 22.47
C ARG A 2 66.87 -18.14 22.11
N LEU A 3 66.79 -19.21 21.31
CA LEU A 3 67.67 -20.04 20.44
C LEU A 3 66.66 -21.12 19.91
N LEU A 4 66.43 -21.37 18.62
CA LEU A 4 67.06 -22.42 17.76
C LEU A 4 67.44 -23.71 18.54
N THR A 5 67.19 -24.94 18.09
CA THR A 5 67.78 -25.59 16.89
C THR A 5 67.31 -27.06 16.75
N VAL A 6 67.21 -27.56 15.48
CA VAL A 6 67.76 -28.84 14.92
C VAL A 6 67.07 -30.18 15.28
N SER A 7 67.04 -31.25 14.47
CA SER A 7 67.16 -31.60 13.02
C SER A 7 67.34 -33.14 12.95
N SER A 8 67.06 -33.75 11.78
CA SER A 8 67.68 -34.97 11.21
C SER A 8 67.14 -36.35 11.70
N ASN A 9 67.04 -37.44 10.92
CA ASN A 9 67.56 -37.82 9.58
C ASN A 9 66.95 -39.17 9.08
N MET A 10 66.91 -39.37 7.74
CA MET A 10 67.18 -40.61 6.92
C MET A 10 66.44 -41.95 7.20
N HIS A 11 66.13 -42.88 6.27
CA HIS A 11 66.41 -43.10 4.84
C HIS A 11 65.57 -44.28 4.26
N GLN A 12 65.19 -44.18 2.97
CA GLN A 12 65.27 -45.16 1.84
C GLN A 12 64.49 -46.50 1.71
N HIS A 13 63.81 -46.57 0.54
CA HIS A 13 63.77 -47.59 -0.54
C HIS A 13 63.04 -48.94 -0.43
N GLY A 14 62.20 -49.22 -1.45
CA GLY A 14 61.94 -50.56 -2.00
C GLY A 14 60.61 -50.73 -2.76
N ALA A 15 60.66 -50.79 -4.09
CA ALA A 15 59.68 -51.38 -5.03
C ALA A 15 60.49 -52.32 -5.98
N PRO A 16 59.96 -53.05 -7.00
CA PRO A 16 58.59 -53.22 -7.56
C PRO A 16 58.27 -54.69 -8.06
N GLN A 17 57.35 -54.81 -9.04
CA GLN A 17 56.96 -55.93 -9.97
C GLN A 17 55.64 -56.65 -9.65
N ASP A 18 54.86 -57.19 -10.60
CA ASP A 18 54.40 -56.89 -11.99
C ASP A 18 53.49 -58.11 -12.40
N ASP A 19 52.67 -57.96 -13.44
CA ASP A 19 52.06 -58.97 -14.37
C ASP A 19 50.55 -58.74 -14.61
N GLU A 20 50.16 -58.11 -15.72
CA GLU A 20 49.86 -58.63 -17.09
C GLU A 20 48.32 -58.75 -17.33
N VAL A 21 47.71 -57.86 -18.13
CA VAL A 21 47.51 -57.86 -19.61
C VAL A 21 46.33 -58.74 -20.08
N THR A 22 45.34 -58.15 -20.76
CA THR A 22 44.98 -58.44 -22.18
C THR A 22 43.85 -57.51 -22.69
N ILE A 23 44.02 -57.14 -23.95
CA ILE A 23 43.34 -56.15 -24.82
C ILE A 23 42.26 -56.85 -25.69
N PHE A 24 41.19 -56.16 -26.15
CA PHE A 24 40.85 -56.01 -27.59
C PHE A 24 39.67 -55.05 -27.88
N ARG A 25 39.78 -54.42 -29.06
CA ARG A 25 39.05 -53.28 -29.65
C ARG A 25 37.91 -53.68 -30.59
N SER A 26 37.09 -52.66 -30.92
CA SER A 26 36.34 -52.38 -32.18
C SER A 26 35.03 -53.15 -32.39
N GLY A 27 33.99 -52.62 -33.06
CA GLY A 27 33.80 -51.39 -33.83
C GLY A 27 32.34 -51.30 -34.35
N ARG A 28 32.02 -50.11 -34.92
CA ARG A 28 30.82 -49.62 -35.66
C ARG A 28 29.97 -50.63 -36.46
N THR A 29 28.67 -50.32 -36.59
CA THR A 29 27.84 -49.97 -37.80
C THR A 29 26.33 -50.14 -37.43
N ASP A 30 25.49 -49.10 -37.44
CA ASP A 30 24.69 -48.51 -38.55
C ASP A 30 23.41 -49.29 -38.98
N GLU A 31 22.36 -48.49 -39.20
CA GLU A 31 21.15 -48.67 -40.04
C GLU A 31 19.82 -49.29 -39.48
N ASP A 32 18.80 -48.42 -39.56
CA ASP A 32 17.44 -48.57 -40.10
C ASP A 32 16.41 -49.54 -39.48
N ARG A 33 15.28 -48.96 -39.04
CA ARG A 33 14.00 -49.00 -39.79
C ARG A 33 12.88 -48.20 -39.12
N ASP A 34 12.36 -47.26 -39.89
CA ASP A 34 11.03 -46.65 -39.79
C ASP A 34 10.00 -47.63 -40.40
N ASP A 35 8.75 -47.64 -39.92
CA ASP A 35 7.56 -47.66 -40.79
C ASP A 35 6.20 -47.79 -40.06
N SER A 36 5.29 -46.94 -40.55
CA SER A 36 3.87 -47.18 -40.83
C SER A 36 2.77 -46.83 -39.80
N LEU A 37 2.28 -45.61 -40.00
CA LEU A 37 0.88 -45.17 -40.13
C LEU A 37 -0.20 -46.26 -40.28
N THR A 38 -1.34 -46.11 -39.60
CA THR A 38 -2.68 -46.27 -40.22
C THR A 38 -3.72 -45.37 -39.55
N GLN A 39 -4.53 -44.77 -40.42
CA GLN A 39 -5.66 -43.87 -40.16
C GLN A 39 -6.93 -44.58 -40.68
N SER A 40 -8.07 -44.51 -39.98
CA SER A 40 -9.38 -44.68 -40.62
C SER A 40 -10.50 -43.99 -39.82
N GLU A 41 -11.49 -43.52 -40.58
CA GLU A 41 -12.49 -42.48 -40.27
C GLU A 41 -13.87 -43.01 -39.80
N ARG A 42 -14.74 -42.02 -39.51
CA ARG A 42 -16.24 -41.99 -39.48
C ARG A 42 -16.93 -42.34 -38.15
N SER A 43 -18.06 -41.74 -37.76
CA SER A 43 -18.77 -40.50 -38.11
C SER A 43 -19.94 -40.38 -37.10
N GLY A 44 -20.31 -39.18 -36.63
CA GLY A 44 -21.53 -38.98 -35.83
C GLY A 44 -21.70 -37.58 -35.24
N SER A 45 -22.61 -36.81 -35.83
CA SER A 45 -23.04 -35.43 -35.48
C SER A 45 -23.70 -35.32 -34.10
N ILE A 46 -23.50 -34.19 -33.38
CA ILE A 46 -24.52 -33.38 -32.64
C ILE A 46 -23.88 -32.08 -32.06
N THR A 47 -24.46 -30.94 -32.47
CA THR A 47 -24.57 -29.55 -31.92
C THR A 47 -23.55 -28.89 -30.94
N GLN A 48 -23.15 -27.64 -31.28
CA GLN A 48 -22.39 -26.54 -30.62
C GLN A 48 -22.49 -26.34 -29.07
N PRO A 49 -21.71 -25.42 -28.42
CA PRO A 49 -20.28 -25.06 -28.56
C PRO A 49 -19.57 -24.93 -27.18
N ASP A 50 -18.43 -25.57 -26.95
CA ASP A 50 -17.59 -25.26 -25.77
C ASP A 50 -16.12 -25.58 -26.07
N ALA A 51 -15.40 -24.59 -26.59
CA ALA A 51 -13.96 -24.67 -26.78
C ALA A 51 -13.34 -23.40 -26.20
N PHE A 52 -12.88 -23.46 -24.96
CA PHE A 52 -11.65 -22.82 -24.46
C PHE A 52 -11.38 -23.30 -23.02
N ARG A 53 -10.95 -24.55 -22.89
CA ARG A 53 -10.24 -25.04 -21.68
C ARG A 53 -9.01 -25.83 -22.12
N ARG A 54 -7.90 -25.54 -21.45
CA ARG A 54 -6.56 -26.17 -21.49
C ARG A 54 -5.57 -25.60 -22.51
N ALA A 55 -4.79 -24.64 -22.02
CA ALA A 55 -3.34 -24.71 -22.15
C ALA A 55 -2.76 -24.71 -20.73
N SER A 56 -2.31 -25.87 -20.29
CA SER A 56 -1.57 -26.08 -19.04
C SER A 56 -0.08 -25.85 -19.29
N LEU A 57 0.54 -24.97 -18.52
CA LEU A 57 2.00 -24.79 -18.41
C LEU A 57 2.47 -25.28 -17.02
N PRO A 58 3.75 -25.68 -16.87
CA PRO A 58 4.21 -26.57 -15.81
C PRO A 58 4.18 -25.93 -14.41
N ARG A 59 3.88 -26.74 -13.39
CA ARG A 59 4.05 -26.40 -11.97
C ARG A 59 5.53 -26.46 -11.62
N GLU A 60 6.15 -25.30 -11.35
CA GLU A 60 7.33 -25.25 -10.48
C GLU A 60 6.88 -25.16 -9.02
N SER A 61 7.49 -25.98 -8.18
CA SER A 61 7.29 -26.00 -6.74
C SER A 61 7.92 -24.76 -6.10
N GLN A 62 7.19 -23.65 -6.04
CA GLN A 62 7.60 -22.48 -5.26
C GLN A 62 7.46 -22.83 -3.76
N ARG A 63 8.59 -23.03 -3.08
CA ARG A 63 8.70 -23.14 -1.63
C ARG A 63 9.32 -21.84 -1.12
N GLY A 64 8.60 -21.06 -0.30
CA GLY A 64 9.24 -20.01 0.50
C GLY A 64 8.89 -18.55 0.20
N SER A 65 7.91 -18.25 -0.65
CA SER A 65 7.33 -16.89 -0.74
C SER A 65 5.87 -16.92 -0.30
N VAL A 66 5.36 -15.78 0.17
CA VAL A 66 3.92 -15.53 0.26
C VAL A 66 3.35 -15.67 -1.15
N LEU A 67 2.67 -16.79 -1.42
CA LEU A 67 2.13 -17.03 -2.76
C LEU A 67 1.04 -16.01 -3.05
N MET A 68 1.26 -15.16 -4.04
CA MET A 68 0.23 -14.26 -4.53
C MET A 68 -0.90 -15.07 -5.18
N ALA A 69 -2.13 -14.91 -4.69
CA ALA A 69 -3.28 -15.49 -5.34
C ALA A 69 -3.38 -14.96 -6.78
N ARG A 70 -3.57 -15.87 -7.75
CA ARG A 70 -4.20 -15.47 -9.02
C ARG A 70 -5.62 -15.03 -8.69
N PRO A 71 -6.10 -13.88 -9.20
CA PRO A 71 -7.52 -13.55 -9.09
C PRO A 71 -8.32 -14.68 -9.72
N SER A 72 -9.14 -15.36 -8.92
CA SER A 72 -10.19 -16.18 -9.49
C SER A 72 -11.15 -15.24 -10.21
N ASN A 73 -11.40 -15.51 -11.50
CA ASN A 73 -12.39 -14.81 -12.31
C ASN A 73 -13.81 -15.16 -11.83
N VAL A 74 -14.15 -14.87 -10.58
CA VAL A 74 -15.53 -14.85 -10.11
C VAL A 74 -15.93 -13.39 -9.90
N PHE A 75 -15.84 -12.64 -10.98
CA PHE A 75 -16.66 -11.44 -11.15
C PHE A 75 -18.08 -11.92 -11.42
N ASN A 76 -18.98 -11.75 -10.45
CA ASN A 76 -20.40 -11.81 -10.77
C ASN A 76 -20.74 -10.56 -11.61
N PRO A 77 -21.21 -10.70 -12.85
CA PRO A 77 -21.62 -9.55 -13.64
C PRO A 77 -22.88 -8.92 -13.04
N MET A 78 -22.90 -7.58 -13.02
CA MET A 78 -24.09 -6.80 -12.72
C MET A 78 -25.23 -7.12 -13.71
N PRO A 79 -26.48 -7.27 -13.27
CA PRO A 79 -27.62 -7.13 -14.15
C PRO A 79 -28.05 -5.64 -14.21
N SER A 80 -28.10 -5.11 -15.43
CA SER A 80 -28.78 -3.87 -15.76
C SER A 80 -30.30 -4.02 -15.54
N SER A 81 -30.88 -3.02 -14.88
CA SER A 81 -32.34 -2.77 -14.77
C SER A 81 -33.02 -2.70 -16.14
N PRO A 82 -34.34 -3.03 -16.29
CA PRO A 82 -35.39 -2.13 -15.81
C PRO A 82 -36.75 -2.72 -15.39
N SER A 83 -37.41 -1.96 -14.50
CA SER A 83 -38.87 -1.74 -14.39
C SER A 83 -39.80 -2.88 -13.94
N ARG A 84 -40.47 -2.65 -12.80
CA ARG A 84 -41.95 -2.55 -12.63
C ARG A 84 -42.28 -2.86 -11.16
N PHE A 85 -42.68 -1.84 -10.41
CA PHE A 85 -43.48 -2.05 -9.20
C PHE A 85 -44.68 -1.12 -9.22
N SER A 86 -45.85 -1.74 -9.33
CA SER A 86 -47.17 -1.14 -9.23
C SER A 86 -47.62 -1.08 -7.76
N GLY A 87 -47.91 0.14 -7.30
CA GLY A 87 -49.08 0.53 -6.52
C GLY A 87 -49.45 -0.18 -5.21
N ARG A 88 -49.33 0.57 -4.09
CA ARG A 88 -50.45 1.00 -3.21
C ARG A 88 -49.85 1.72 -1.98
N GLN A 89 -49.96 3.06 -1.90
CA GLN A 89 -51.00 3.87 -1.24
C GLN A 89 -50.93 3.92 0.30
N SER A 90 -50.45 5.07 0.81
CA SER A 90 -50.96 5.80 2.02
C SER A 90 -50.17 7.13 2.11
N THR A 91 -50.65 8.26 1.57
CA THR A 91 -51.60 9.30 2.07
C THR A 91 -51.00 10.41 2.94
N TYR A 92 -51.05 11.63 2.38
CA TYR A 92 -51.20 12.98 3.00
C TYR A 92 -49.98 13.66 3.66
N VAL A 93 -49.64 14.96 3.48
CA VAL A 93 -50.10 16.13 2.68
C VAL A 93 -48.86 17.03 2.47
N HIS A 94 -48.66 17.62 1.29
CA HIS A 94 -47.86 18.86 1.12
C HIS A 94 -48.62 19.84 0.22
N HIS A 95 -48.72 21.09 0.68
CA HIS A 95 -49.33 22.21 -0.05
C HIS A 95 -48.33 22.90 -0.98
N HIS A 96 -48.88 23.35 -2.10
CA HIS A 96 -48.29 23.97 -3.27
C HIS A 96 -47.49 25.26 -3.05
N GLN A 97 -46.45 25.43 -3.87
CA GLN A 97 -45.95 26.73 -4.29
C GLN A 97 -45.78 26.71 -5.83
N PHE A 98 -46.43 27.66 -6.50
CA PHE A 98 -46.39 27.89 -7.94
C PHE A 98 -45.13 28.67 -8.33
N SER A 99 -44.53 28.30 -9.47
CA SER A 99 -43.54 29.10 -10.21
C SER A 99 -44.13 29.48 -11.56
N MET A 100 -44.08 30.77 -11.89
CA MET A 100 -44.22 31.30 -13.24
C MET A 100 -42.95 30.99 -14.06
N HIS A 101 -43.08 30.77 -15.36
CA HIS A 101 -42.26 31.41 -16.40
C HIS A 101 -42.94 31.32 -17.79
N ASP A 102 -42.62 32.34 -18.59
CA ASP A 102 -43.06 32.72 -19.94
C ASP A 102 -43.08 31.61 -21.01
N ASP A 103 -44.02 31.70 -21.97
CA ASP A 103 -43.71 32.22 -23.32
C ASP A 103 -44.98 32.32 -24.21
N GLY A 104 -44.97 33.29 -25.12
CA GLY A 104 -46.15 33.86 -25.75
C GLY A 104 -46.76 33.14 -26.95
N SER A 105 -47.86 33.72 -27.46
CA SER A 105 -48.14 33.84 -28.90
C SER A 105 -49.35 34.75 -29.15
N THR A 106 -49.23 35.42 -30.30
CA THR A 106 -50.11 36.35 -31.00
C THR A 106 -51.52 35.84 -31.35
N SER A 107 -52.53 36.73 -31.23
CA SER A 107 -53.73 36.86 -32.09
C SER A 107 -54.45 38.17 -31.67
N THR A 108 -54.45 39.24 -32.47
CA THR A 108 -55.38 39.63 -33.56
C THR A 108 -56.85 39.85 -33.15
N GLU A 109 -57.33 41.04 -33.54
CA GLU A 109 -58.73 41.47 -33.81
C GLU A 109 -59.55 42.21 -32.73
N ASP A 110 -59.59 43.53 -32.92
CA ASP A 110 -60.76 44.41 -33.09
C ASP A 110 -61.95 44.39 -32.10
N MET A 111 -61.98 45.45 -31.29
CA MET A 111 -62.94 46.58 -31.35
C MET A 111 -64.39 46.26 -31.77
N ASP A 112 -65.37 46.41 -30.87
CA ASP A 112 -66.33 47.53 -30.94
C ASP A 112 -67.35 47.64 -29.79
N THR A 113 -67.56 48.90 -29.39
CA THR A 113 -68.80 49.55 -28.89
C THR A 113 -69.55 49.04 -27.64
N LEU A 114 -69.70 49.89 -26.62
CA LEU A 114 -70.86 50.79 -26.42
C LEU A 114 -70.88 51.46 -25.02
N ASN A 115 -71.14 52.76 -25.05
CA ASN A 115 -71.35 53.74 -23.96
C ASN A 115 -72.06 53.23 -22.69
N PRO A 116 -71.57 53.58 -21.47
CA PRO A 116 -72.34 53.41 -20.24
C PRO A 116 -73.31 54.58 -20.00
N SER A 117 -74.57 54.22 -19.81
CA SER A 117 -75.67 55.09 -19.39
C SER A 117 -75.49 55.56 -17.94
N LYS A 118 -75.79 56.85 -17.73
CA LYS A 118 -75.83 57.54 -16.44
C LYS A 118 -76.85 56.90 -15.49
N GLU A 119 -76.39 56.42 -14.35
CA GLU A 119 -77.25 56.26 -13.17
C GLU A 119 -76.70 57.06 -11.99
N LYS A 120 -77.59 57.89 -11.43
CA LYS A 120 -77.32 58.98 -10.49
C LYS A 120 -77.04 58.41 -9.10
N MET A 121 -75.83 58.62 -8.57
CA MET A 121 -75.58 58.49 -7.14
C MET A 121 -76.29 59.61 -6.37
N LYS A 122 -77.14 59.18 -5.44
CA LYS A 122 -77.89 59.98 -4.48
C LYS A 122 -76.89 60.65 -3.52
N LEU A 123 -76.80 61.98 -3.52
CA LEU A 123 -76.13 62.74 -2.47
C LEU A 123 -76.92 62.58 -1.17
N VAL A 124 -76.30 62.01 -0.13
CA VAL A 124 -76.74 62.19 1.25
C VAL A 124 -76.12 63.49 1.74
N ASN A 125 -76.98 64.42 2.18
CA ASN A 125 -76.59 65.74 2.64
C ASN A 125 -75.59 65.68 3.79
N ILE A 126 -74.48 66.38 3.57
CA ILE A 126 -73.44 66.72 4.53
C ILE A 126 -74.07 67.54 5.66
N ALA A 127 -73.74 67.19 6.91
CA ALA A 127 -74.11 67.97 8.08
C ALA A 127 -73.64 69.43 7.91
N THR A 128 -74.57 70.37 7.91
CA THR A 128 -74.29 71.81 7.90
C THR A 128 -73.55 72.19 9.18
N LEU A 129 -72.32 72.65 9.05
CA LEU A 129 -71.49 73.14 10.15
C LEU A 129 -72.11 74.42 10.73
N GLU A 130 -72.38 74.46 12.04
CA GLU A 130 -72.96 75.60 12.76
C GLU A 130 -72.03 76.84 12.85
N ARG A 131 -70.83 76.78 12.25
CA ARG A 131 -69.86 77.87 12.24
C ARG A 131 -68.86 77.71 11.09
N PRO A 132 -68.44 78.81 10.44
CA PRO A 132 -67.43 78.75 9.37
C PRO A 132 -66.10 78.21 9.92
N GLU A 133 -65.54 77.20 9.25
CA GLU A 133 -64.25 76.60 9.60
C GLU A 133 -63.15 77.65 9.55
N ALA A 134 -62.35 77.74 10.62
CA ALA A 134 -61.18 78.62 10.67
C ALA A 134 -59.92 77.86 10.27
N GLN A 135 -58.89 78.54 9.77
CA GLN A 135 -57.62 77.94 9.34
C GLN A 135 -56.92 77.09 10.44
N ARG A 136 -57.28 77.32 11.72
CA ARG A 136 -56.85 76.53 12.89
C ARG A 136 -57.51 75.15 13.02
N ASP A 137 -58.64 74.92 12.34
CA ASP A 137 -59.41 73.69 12.38
C ASP A 137 -58.84 72.65 11.38
N TYR A 138 -58.10 73.10 10.37
CA TYR A 138 -57.30 72.27 9.47
C TYR A 138 -55.95 71.91 10.09
N ARG A 139 -55.94 71.03 11.11
CA ARG A 139 -54.69 70.33 11.57
C ARG A 139 -54.29 69.18 10.62
N GLY A 140 -54.47 69.36 9.32
CA GLY A 140 -54.43 68.31 8.30
C GLY A 140 -53.03 67.83 7.85
N GLN A 141 -51.93 68.46 8.28
CA GLN A 141 -50.59 68.08 7.83
C GLN A 141 -49.66 67.47 8.88
N LEU A 142 -49.95 67.60 10.18
CA LEU A 142 -49.05 67.12 11.25
C LEU A 142 -49.38 65.71 11.79
N ARG A 143 -50.48 65.08 11.34
CA ARG A 143 -50.94 63.78 11.86
C ARG A 143 -50.57 62.55 11.01
N ARG A 144 -49.99 62.72 9.81
CA ARG A 144 -49.50 61.61 8.95
C ARG A 144 -48.06 61.20 9.27
N TRP A 145 -47.25 62.11 9.80
CA TRP A 145 -45.86 61.87 10.18
C TRP A 145 -45.67 60.75 11.19
N PRO A 146 -46.49 60.62 12.27
CA PRO A 146 -46.35 59.51 13.21
C PRO A 146 -46.62 58.15 12.57
N GLY A 147 -47.61 58.06 11.67
CA GLY A 147 -47.97 56.82 10.98
C GLY A 147 -46.96 56.41 9.91
N MET A 148 -46.42 57.37 9.15
CA MET A 148 -45.36 57.14 8.18
C MET A 148 -44.03 56.77 8.85
N LEU A 149 -43.69 57.39 9.99
CA LEU A 149 -42.54 57.02 10.80
C LEU A 149 -42.70 55.62 11.39
N LEU A 150 -43.88 55.30 11.93
CA LEU A 150 -44.17 53.95 12.43
C LEU A 150 -44.05 52.90 11.32
N LEU A 151 -44.62 53.17 10.13
CA LEU A 151 -44.49 52.28 8.97
C LEU A 151 -43.02 52.12 8.55
N GLY A 152 -42.25 53.21 8.53
CA GLY A 152 -40.82 53.17 8.25
C GLY A 152 -40.05 52.32 9.26
N VAL A 153 -40.35 52.44 10.56
CA VAL A 153 -39.77 51.62 11.64
C VAL A 153 -40.18 50.15 11.48
N VAL A 154 -41.43 49.85 11.16
CA VAL A 154 -41.90 48.47 10.95
C VAL A 154 -41.20 47.84 9.74
N VAL A 155 -41.11 48.55 8.62
CA VAL A 155 -40.42 48.07 7.41
C VAL A 155 -38.93 47.88 7.67
N ALA A 156 -38.27 48.84 8.31
CA ALA A 156 -36.85 48.72 8.67
C ALA A 156 -36.62 47.53 9.62
N THR A 157 -37.48 47.36 10.62
CA THR A 157 -37.42 46.23 11.56
C THR A 157 -37.65 44.89 10.85
N ALA A 158 -38.60 44.82 9.93
CA ALA A 158 -38.87 43.64 9.11
C ALA A 158 -37.68 43.29 8.22
N VAL A 159 -37.07 44.27 7.54
CA VAL A 159 -35.88 44.08 6.70
C VAL A 159 -34.71 43.56 7.54
N VAL A 160 -34.47 44.14 8.72
CA VAL A 160 -33.42 43.68 9.63
C VAL A 160 -33.72 42.26 10.12
N ALA A 161 -34.95 41.96 10.55
CA ALA A 161 -35.34 40.64 11.01
C ALA A 161 -35.21 39.56 9.92
N ILE A 162 -35.66 39.86 8.68
CA ILE A 162 -35.51 38.98 7.52
C ILE A 162 -34.03 38.76 7.22
N SER A 163 -33.21 39.82 7.24
CA SER A 163 -31.76 39.71 6.96
C SER A 163 -31.04 38.87 8.01
N LEU A 164 -31.36 39.05 9.29
CA LEU A 164 -30.82 38.23 10.38
C LEU A 164 -31.29 36.78 10.29
N GLY A 165 -32.59 36.55 10.02
CA GLY A 165 -33.15 35.22 9.82
C GLY A 165 -32.58 34.49 8.61
N ALA A 166 -32.36 35.20 7.50
CA ALA A 166 -31.71 34.68 6.30
C ALA A 166 -30.26 34.28 6.60
N ARG A 167 -29.50 35.13 7.30
CA ARG A 167 -28.12 34.84 7.71
C ARG A 167 -28.05 33.64 8.67
N GLN A 168 -28.96 33.54 9.62
CA GLN A 168 -29.05 32.41 10.53
C GLN A 168 -29.39 31.11 9.79
N SER A 169 -30.38 31.14 8.89
CA SER A 169 -30.77 29.98 8.07
C SER A 169 -29.64 29.53 7.14
N TYR A 170 -28.92 30.48 6.54
CA TYR A 170 -27.74 30.22 5.72
C TYR A 170 -26.62 29.54 6.54
N ASN A 171 -26.27 30.09 7.70
CA ASN A 171 -25.26 29.50 8.58
C ASN A 171 -25.67 28.09 9.05
N ALA A 172 -26.94 27.89 9.42
CA ALA A 172 -27.46 26.58 9.80
C ALA A 172 -27.45 25.59 8.63
N SER A 173 -27.68 26.06 7.40
CA SER A 173 -27.57 25.25 6.18
C SER A 173 -26.13 24.81 5.91
N LEU A 174 -25.16 25.72 6.07
CA LEU A 174 -23.74 25.37 5.95
C LEU A 174 -23.32 24.32 6.99
N GLN A 175 -23.78 24.48 8.23
CA GLN A 175 -23.49 23.52 9.30
C GLN A 175 -24.09 22.14 9.00
N ARG A 176 -25.37 22.06 8.58
CA ARG A 176 -25.99 20.79 8.17
C ARG A 176 -25.24 20.12 7.03
N ARG A 177 -24.78 20.89 6.03
CA ARG A 177 -23.97 20.37 4.92
C ARG A 177 -22.66 19.79 5.44
N GLN A 178 -21.97 20.50 6.33
CA GLN A 178 -20.73 20.02 6.93
C GLN A 178 -20.95 18.74 7.76
N ASP A 179 -22.02 18.69 8.57
CA ASP A 179 -22.37 17.53 9.38
C ASP A 179 -22.69 16.29 8.54
N VAL A 180 -23.30 16.47 7.35
CA VAL A 180 -23.50 15.37 6.40
C VAL A 180 -22.17 14.88 5.85
N LEU A 181 -21.29 15.78 5.39
CA LEU A 181 -19.99 15.41 4.81
C LEU A 181 -19.07 14.72 5.84
N VAL A 182 -19.07 15.16 7.09
CA VAL A 182 -18.33 14.50 8.18
C VAL A 182 -18.91 13.10 8.46
N ARG A 183 -20.24 12.94 8.47
CA ARG A 183 -20.88 11.62 8.63
C ARG A 183 -20.56 10.68 7.47
N GLU A 184 -20.58 11.19 6.23
CA GLU A 184 -20.17 10.44 5.04
C GLU A 184 -18.69 10.04 5.12
N GLN A 185 -17.79 10.91 5.56
CA GLN A 185 -16.39 10.55 5.78
C GLN A 185 -16.23 9.48 6.87
N ARG A 186 -16.90 9.61 8.01
CA ARG A 186 -16.84 8.60 9.09
C ARG A 186 -17.36 7.22 8.67
N ARG A 187 -18.36 7.18 7.78
CA ARG A 187 -18.87 5.92 7.22
C ARG A 187 -17.86 5.24 6.30
N ARG A 188 -17.03 6.03 5.62
CA ARG A 188 -15.98 5.57 4.70
C ARG A 188 -14.65 5.29 5.39
N ALA A 189 -14.49 5.78 6.63
CA ALA A 189 -13.29 5.57 7.41
C ALA A 189 -13.11 4.10 7.78
N ILE A 190 -11.85 3.69 7.90
CA ILE A 190 -11.50 2.40 8.48
C ILE A 190 -11.95 2.38 9.95
N GLN A 191 -12.75 1.38 10.33
CA GLN A 191 -13.48 1.26 11.59
C GLN A 191 -12.57 0.79 12.74
N ASP A 192 -11.53 1.56 13.03
CA ASP A 192 -10.56 1.28 14.10
C ASP A 192 -10.93 1.87 15.46
N GLY A 193 -12.01 2.65 15.53
CA GLY A 193 -12.47 3.32 16.75
C GLY A 193 -11.59 4.48 17.20
N LEU A 194 -10.65 4.93 16.37
CA LEU A 194 -9.77 6.06 16.61
C LEU A 194 -10.23 7.26 15.78
N VAL A 195 -9.86 8.46 16.23
CA VAL A 195 -10.20 9.72 15.55
C VAL A 195 -8.91 10.44 15.22
N ASP A 196 -8.83 11.01 14.02
CA ASP A 196 -7.71 11.84 13.62
C ASP A 196 -7.65 13.15 14.42
N ASP A 197 -6.43 13.61 14.65
CA ASP A 197 -6.11 14.93 15.16
C ASP A 197 -6.55 16.06 14.21
N SER A 198 -6.51 15.81 12.90
CA SER A 198 -7.02 16.73 11.88
C SER A 198 -7.59 16.00 10.66
N VAL A 199 -8.82 16.37 10.28
CA VAL A 199 -9.46 15.88 9.05
C VAL A 199 -9.28 16.92 7.96
N LEU A 200 -8.84 16.49 6.78
CA LEU A 200 -8.63 17.40 5.65
C LEU A 200 -9.98 17.81 5.08
N VAL A 201 -10.19 19.12 4.97
CA VAL A 201 -11.34 19.72 4.28
C VAL A 201 -10.81 20.50 3.09
N ASP A 202 -11.24 20.10 1.90
CA ASP A 202 -10.80 20.72 0.65
C ASP A 202 -11.54 22.05 0.39
N ALA A 203 -11.09 22.84 -0.59
CA ALA A 203 -11.62 24.16 -0.91
C ALA A 203 -13.12 24.14 -1.30
N ASP A 204 -13.62 23.02 -1.82
CA ASP A 204 -15.03 22.81 -2.16
C ASP A 204 -15.90 22.32 -0.97
N GLY A 205 -15.28 22.21 0.21
CA GLY A 205 -15.87 21.77 1.47
C GLY A 205 -15.92 20.26 1.66
N LYS A 206 -15.41 19.44 0.74
CA LYS A 206 -15.41 17.98 0.89
C LYS A 206 -14.42 17.55 1.97
N VAL A 207 -14.86 16.61 2.81
CA VAL A 207 -14.14 16.10 3.96
C VAL A 207 -13.50 14.76 3.61
N GLY A 208 -12.19 14.62 3.82
CA GLY A 208 -11.44 13.37 3.63
C GLY A 208 -11.38 12.87 2.18
N ASN A 209 -11.53 13.76 1.21
CA ASN A 209 -11.45 13.42 -0.22
C ASN A 209 -10.95 14.64 -1.01
N PRO A 210 -9.69 15.07 -0.87
CA PRO A 210 -9.18 16.23 -1.58
C PRO A 210 -9.10 16.02 -3.10
N MET A 211 -9.18 17.11 -3.87
CA MET A 211 -8.75 17.15 -5.27
C MET A 211 -7.22 17.26 -5.40
N THR A 212 -6.55 17.80 -4.38
CA THR A 212 -5.09 17.82 -4.26
C THR A 212 -4.64 17.78 -2.79
N TYR A 213 -3.52 17.10 -2.54
CA TYR A 213 -2.84 17.08 -1.25
C TYR A 213 -1.92 18.29 -1.02
N ASP A 214 -1.74 19.15 -2.04
CA ASP A 214 -0.97 20.41 -1.94
C ASP A 214 -1.68 21.46 -1.05
N SER A 215 -2.96 21.25 -0.77
CA SER A 215 -3.84 22.14 0.00
C SER A 215 -3.37 22.39 1.44
N THR A 216 -2.43 21.59 1.98
CA THR A 216 -1.85 21.82 3.30
C THR A 216 -0.89 23.01 3.36
N GLY A 217 -0.39 23.49 2.22
CA GLY A 217 0.64 24.53 2.16
C GLY A 217 2.00 24.11 2.75
N ARG A 218 2.13 22.85 3.20
CA ARG A 218 3.35 22.30 3.78
C ARG A 218 4.33 21.98 2.65
N LYS A 219 5.42 22.74 2.59
CA LYS A 219 6.55 22.45 1.70
C LYS A 219 7.65 21.80 2.53
N CYS A 220 8.15 20.68 2.05
CA CYS A 220 9.24 19.94 2.67
C CYS A 220 10.38 19.87 1.67
N GLN A 221 11.62 20.00 2.13
CA GLN A 221 12.76 19.59 1.30
C GLN A 221 12.94 18.07 1.37
N LEU A 222 13.50 17.48 0.31
CA LEU A 222 13.95 16.09 0.31
C LEU A 222 15.16 15.94 1.24
N PRO A 223 15.04 15.23 2.38
CA PRO A 223 16.17 15.00 3.28
C PRO A 223 17.25 14.17 2.61
N ASP A 224 18.50 14.36 3.02
CA ASP A 224 19.55 13.40 2.76
C ASP A 224 19.41 12.24 3.75
N TYR A 225 18.77 11.15 3.30
CA TYR A 225 18.55 9.97 4.15
C TYR A 225 19.84 9.17 4.27
N GLN A 226 20.26 8.88 5.49
CA GLN A 226 21.53 8.21 5.78
C GLN A 226 21.34 7.00 6.71
N SER A 227 22.22 6.03 6.56
CA SER A 227 22.32 4.81 7.33
C SER A 227 23.74 4.71 7.89
N LYS A 228 23.87 4.96 9.19
CA LYS A 228 25.13 4.99 9.92
C LYS A 228 24.89 4.63 11.37
N ASN A 229 25.90 4.12 12.07
CA ASN A 229 25.81 3.77 13.50
C ASN A 229 24.63 2.83 13.84
N GLY A 230 24.26 1.93 12.91
CA GLY A 230 23.14 1.00 13.07
C GLY A 230 21.76 1.65 13.01
N ARG A 231 21.65 2.90 12.53
CA ARG A 231 20.41 3.68 12.56
C ARG A 231 20.14 4.42 11.26
N VAL A 232 18.85 4.71 11.02
CA VAL A 232 18.40 5.57 9.93
C VAL A 232 18.31 7.02 10.40
N TYR A 233 18.81 7.94 9.58
CA TYR A 233 18.81 9.38 9.81
C TYR A 233 18.16 10.09 8.63
N ALA A 234 17.35 11.11 8.93
CA ALA A 234 16.96 12.13 7.96
C ALA A 234 17.80 13.38 8.23
N VAL A 235 18.60 13.79 7.25
CA VAL A 235 19.50 14.95 7.38
C VAL A 235 18.98 16.11 6.53
N ALA A 236 18.72 17.23 7.18
CA ALA A 236 18.31 18.47 6.50
C ALA A 236 19.49 19.14 5.78
N ALA A 237 19.20 19.96 4.76
CA ALA A 237 20.22 20.76 4.07
C ALA A 237 21.07 21.64 5.01
N ASN A 238 20.49 22.11 6.11
CA ASN A 238 21.18 22.91 7.12
C ASN A 238 22.03 22.08 8.12
N GLY A 239 22.13 20.76 7.92
CA GLY A 239 22.88 19.84 8.78
C GLY A 239 22.11 19.30 9.99
N THR A 240 20.83 19.63 10.17
CA THR A 240 20.03 19.05 11.26
C THR A 240 19.79 17.56 10.99
N GLU A 241 20.26 16.69 11.89
CA GLU A 241 20.06 15.25 11.80
C GLU A 241 18.94 14.78 12.74
N VAL A 242 18.01 13.97 12.24
CA VAL A 242 16.97 13.33 13.05
C VAL A 242 17.04 11.82 12.85
N THR A 243 17.29 11.09 13.94
CA THR A 243 17.25 9.62 13.95
C THR A 243 15.81 9.13 13.97
N VAL A 244 15.51 8.12 13.14
CA VAL A 244 14.16 7.55 12.98
C VAL A 244 14.24 6.02 13.00
N ALA A 245 13.30 5.38 13.69
CA ALA A 245 13.02 3.95 13.52
C ALA A 245 11.77 3.74 12.68
N ILE A 246 11.70 2.62 11.97
CA ILE A 246 10.64 2.32 11.02
C ILE A 246 9.65 1.33 11.64
N LYS A 247 8.42 1.81 11.88
CA LYS A 247 7.26 0.94 12.02
C LYS A 247 6.51 0.99 10.69
N GLY A 248 6.83 0.05 9.83
CA GLY A 248 6.32 0.00 8.48
C GLY A 248 5.32 -1.13 8.24
N THR A 249 4.64 -1.06 7.11
CA THR A 249 3.87 -2.17 6.55
C THR A 249 3.99 -2.20 5.03
N ASN A 250 3.80 -3.37 4.43
CA ASN A 250 3.72 -3.52 2.99
C ASN A 250 2.29 -3.22 2.51
N TRP A 251 2.15 -2.57 1.35
CA TRP A 251 0.87 -2.37 0.66
C TRP A 251 1.02 -2.78 -0.80
N PHE A 252 0.63 -4.02 -1.12
CA PHE A 252 0.89 -4.60 -2.43
C PHE A 252 -0.27 -4.38 -3.42
N GLY A 253 0.02 -4.62 -4.69
CA GLY A 253 -0.92 -4.60 -5.82
C GLY A 253 -0.31 -3.99 -7.08
N MET A 254 0.60 -3.02 -6.95
CA MET A 254 1.22 -2.32 -8.09
C MET A 254 2.22 -3.19 -8.86
N GLU A 255 2.79 -4.20 -8.22
CA GLU A 255 3.66 -5.20 -8.83
C GLU A 255 2.90 -6.27 -9.64
N THR A 256 1.58 -6.33 -9.47
CA THR A 256 0.71 -7.30 -10.14
C THR A 256 0.29 -6.82 -11.53
N GLY A 257 -0.44 -7.68 -12.27
CA GLY A 257 -1.08 -7.32 -13.53
C GLY A 257 -2.12 -6.20 -13.44
N HIS A 258 -2.56 -5.82 -12.24
CA HIS A 258 -3.52 -4.73 -12.05
C HIS A 258 -2.85 -3.35 -11.96
N ALA A 259 -1.55 -3.30 -11.71
CA ALA A 259 -0.78 -2.05 -11.69
C ALA A 259 -1.34 -0.96 -10.73
N ILE A 260 -1.95 -1.37 -9.61
CA ILE A 260 -2.57 -0.48 -8.62
C ILE A 260 -2.50 -1.10 -7.22
N PRO A 261 -2.25 -0.34 -6.13
CA PRO A 261 -2.39 -0.87 -4.79
C PRO A 261 -3.83 -1.32 -4.55
N PHE A 262 -4.02 -2.46 -3.89
CA PHE A 262 -5.37 -2.95 -3.62
C PHE A 262 -6.08 -2.12 -2.53
N GLY A 263 -7.39 -2.24 -2.48
CA GLY A 263 -8.28 -1.57 -1.54
C GLY A 263 -8.96 -0.31 -2.07
N LEU A 264 -8.53 0.30 -3.18
CA LEU A 264 -8.95 1.66 -3.57
C LEU A 264 -10.36 1.78 -4.19
N TRP A 265 -11.15 0.70 -4.22
CA TRP A 265 -12.45 0.59 -4.89
C TRP A 265 -13.65 0.93 -3.99
N GLU A 266 -13.49 1.87 -3.06
CA GLU A 266 -14.53 2.24 -2.09
C GLU A 266 -15.94 2.34 -2.72
N ASN A 267 -16.89 1.72 -2.02
CA ASN A 267 -18.30 1.72 -2.33
C ASN A 267 -19.11 1.52 -1.04
N ASP A 268 -20.44 1.39 -1.13
CA ASP A 268 -21.30 1.24 0.05
C ASP A 268 -21.09 -0.07 0.84
N GLN A 269 -20.36 -1.06 0.30
CA GLN A 269 -20.15 -2.37 0.92
C GLN A 269 -18.70 -2.62 1.38
N ASN A 270 -17.71 -2.22 0.59
CA ASN A 270 -16.31 -2.51 0.86
C ASN A 270 -15.36 -1.52 0.15
N GLY A 271 -14.06 -1.75 0.33
CA GLY A 271 -13.03 -0.89 -0.21
C GLY A 271 -12.81 0.34 0.64
N THR A 272 -11.71 1.02 0.37
CA THR A 272 -11.24 2.20 1.07
C THR A 272 -10.66 3.19 0.08
N THR A 273 -10.07 4.26 0.60
CA THR A 273 -9.41 5.30 -0.20
C THR A 273 -7.96 5.43 0.24
N VAL A 274 -7.13 6.03 -0.62
CA VAL A 274 -5.74 6.34 -0.26
C VAL A 274 -5.67 7.27 0.97
N TYR A 275 -6.67 8.15 1.12
CA TYR A 275 -6.80 9.07 2.26
C TYR A 275 -6.95 8.29 3.56
N GLU A 276 -7.88 7.33 3.58
CA GLU A 276 -8.17 6.53 4.77
C GLU A 276 -7.05 5.54 5.10
N VAL A 277 -6.35 4.99 4.10
CA VAL A 277 -5.13 4.21 4.33
C VAL A 277 -4.07 5.07 5.02
N ALA A 278 -3.77 6.26 4.51
CA ALA A 278 -2.79 7.16 5.14
C ALA A 278 -3.21 7.56 6.56
N ALA A 279 -4.50 7.82 6.78
CA ALA A 279 -5.04 8.19 8.08
C ALA A 279 -4.99 7.02 9.09
N PHE A 280 -5.38 5.82 8.68
CA PHE A 280 -5.30 4.60 9.49
C PHE A 280 -3.86 4.33 9.96
N LEU A 281 -2.89 4.41 9.04
CA LEU A 281 -1.48 4.23 9.37
C LEU A 281 -0.99 5.25 10.40
N HIS A 282 -1.35 6.54 10.21
CA HIS A 282 -1.04 7.61 11.16
C HIS A 282 -1.61 7.35 12.55
N ARG A 283 -2.91 7.01 12.65
CA ARG A 283 -3.58 6.72 13.94
C ARG A 283 -2.92 5.56 14.68
N HIS A 284 -2.40 4.59 13.94
CA HIS A 284 -1.68 3.44 14.49
C HIS A 284 -0.16 3.62 14.56
N LYS A 285 0.36 4.84 14.34
CA LYS A 285 1.79 5.21 14.43
C LYS A 285 2.71 4.44 13.48
N PHE A 286 2.16 3.90 12.40
CA PHE A 286 3.00 3.50 11.26
C PHE A 286 3.56 4.77 10.63
N ASN A 287 4.83 4.75 10.22
CA ASN A 287 5.51 5.92 9.64
C ASN A 287 6.10 5.64 8.25
N SER A 288 5.89 4.44 7.72
CA SER A 288 6.39 4.06 6.41
C SER A 288 5.55 2.97 5.74
N ILE A 289 5.48 3.00 4.42
CA ILE A 289 4.98 1.93 3.56
C ILE A 289 6.13 1.40 2.70
N ARG A 290 6.29 0.08 2.64
CA ARG A 290 7.04 -0.57 1.56
C ARG A 290 6.05 -0.88 0.44
N LEU A 291 6.30 -0.33 -0.75
CA LEU A 291 5.39 -0.37 -1.89
C LEU A 291 5.98 -1.25 -3.00
N PRO A 292 5.51 -2.49 -3.15
CA PRO A 292 5.91 -3.38 -4.23
C PRO A 292 5.62 -2.81 -5.63
N LEU A 293 6.62 -2.81 -6.50
CA LEU A 293 6.54 -2.34 -7.89
C LEU A 293 6.94 -3.43 -8.90
N CYS A 294 6.51 -3.25 -10.15
CA CYS A 294 6.89 -4.10 -11.28
C CYS A 294 7.78 -3.33 -12.26
N ALA A 295 9.00 -3.83 -12.52
CA ALA A 295 9.97 -3.19 -13.42
C ALA A 295 9.38 -3.00 -14.83
N GLN A 296 8.75 -4.03 -15.39
CA GLN A 296 8.12 -3.95 -16.70
C GLN A 296 6.96 -2.93 -16.73
N SER A 297 6.17 -2.83 -15.65
CA SER A 297 5.07 -1.87 -15.59
C SER A 297 5.58 -0.42 -15.55
N ILE A 298 6.69 -0.16 -14.86
CA ILE A 298 7.40 1.14 -14.89
C ILE A 298 7.86 1.46 -16.30
N LEU A 299 8.59 0.54 -16.94
CA LEU A 299 9.15 0.74 -18.29
C LEU A 299 8.09 1.00 -19.35
N LYS A 300 6.93 0.34 -19.25
CA LYS A 300 5.81 0.49 -20.17
C LYS A 300 4.84 1.60 -19.78
N ASN A 301 5.04 2.24 -18.63
CA ASN A 301 4.07 3.12 -17.97
C ASN A 301 2.64 2.53 -17.98
N THR A 302 2.51 1.27 -17.57
CA THR A 302 1.26 0.49 -17.70
C THR A 302 0.11 1.18 -16.96
N ALA A 303 -0.99 1.43 -17.67
CA ALA A 303 -2.17 2.04 -17.07
C ALA A 303 -2.79 1.12 -15.99
N PRO A 304 -3.09 1.65 -14.79
CA PRO A 304 -3.79 0.93 -13.73
C PRO A 304 -5.15 0.36 -14.14
N ASP A 305 -5.57 -0.75 -13.51
CA ASP A 305 -6.92 -1.28 -13.69
C ASP A 305 -7.95 -0.35 -13.03
N LYS A 306 -8.60 0.47 -13.86
CA LYS A 306 -9.62 1.45 -13.43
C LYS A 306 -10.79 0.85 -12.66
N ARG A 307 -11.02 -0.48 -12.72
CA ARG A 307 -12.09 -1.14 -11.97
C ARG A 307 -11.77 -1.30 -10.49
N LEU A 308 -10.50 -1.17 -10.11
CA LEU A 308 -10.03 -1.33 -8.73
C LEU A 308 -9.83 0.02 -8.02
N ILE A 309 -10.42 1.09 -8.55
CA ILE A 309 -10.41 2.40 -7.92
C ILE A 309 -11.71 3.15 -8.15
N ASN A 310 -12.21 3.77 -7.09
CA ASN A 310 -13.28 4.76 -7.19
C ASN A 310 -12.68 6.16 -7.26
N LEU A 311 -12.74 6.81 -8.42
CA LEU A 311 -12.20 8.16 -8.63
C LEU A 311 -13.07 9.27 -8.02
N ASP A 312 -14.36 9.02 -7.75
CA ASP A 312 -15.22 9.99 -7.08
C ASP A 312 -14.83 10.15 -5.61
N THR A 313 -14.26 9.10 -5.01
CA THR A 313 -13.78 9.09 -3.62
C THR A 313 -12.25 9.12 -3.49
N ASN A 314 -11.53 9.05 -4.61
CA ASN A 314 -10.09 9.27 -4.71
C ASN A 314 -9.78 10.37 -5.74
N ARG A 315 -10.36 11.57 -5.56
CA ARG A 315 -10.34 12.64 -6.59
C ARG A 315 -8.95 13.16 -6.95
N ALA A 316 -8.01 13.11 -6.00
CA ALA A 316 -6.63 13.50 -6.21
C ALA A 316 -5.78 12.45 -6.96
N ILE A 317 -6.30 11.25 -7.22
CA ILE A 317 -5.54 10.17 -7.84
C ILE A 317 -5.60 10.25 -9.36
N ASN A 318 -4.43 10.24 -10.00
CA ASN A 318 -4.28 10.16 -11.44
C ASN A 318 -3.93 8.74 -11.89
N ILE A 319 -4.77 8.13 -12.74
CA ILE A 319 -4.59 6.77 -13.26
C ILE A 319 -4.22 6.72 -14.75
N LYS A 320 -3.67 7.81 -15.32
CA LYS A 320 -3.26 7.83 -16.74
C LYS A 320 -2.16 6.83 -17.07
N GLY A 321 -1.29 6.55 -16.10
CA GLY A 321 -0.18 5.63 -16.23
C GLY A 321 0.36 5.21 -14.86
N TYR A 322 1.31 4.28 -14.87
CA TYR A 322 1.92 3.71 -13.68
C TYR A 322 2.61 4.78 -12.82
N MET A 323 3.39 5.65 -13.47
CA MET A 323 4.15 6.69 -12.78
C MET A 323 3.24 7.78 -12.23
N GLU A 324 2.19 8.14 -12.96
CA GLU A 324 1.19 9.11 -12.51
C GLU A 324 0.42 8.64 -11.27
N LEU A 325 0.06 7.35 -11.24
CA LEU A 325 -0.57 6.75 -10.07
C LEU A 325 0.40 6.73 -8.90
N LEU A 326 1.64 6.25 -9.12
CA LEU A 326 2.67 6.20 -8.08
C LEU A 326 2.85 7.58 -7.44
N LYS A 327 3.07 8.63 -8.24
CA LYS A 327 3.20 10.01 -7.77
C LYS A 327 1.99 10.48 -6.96
N SER A 328 0.78 10.13 -7.38
CA SER A 328 -0.44 10.51 -6.68
C SER A 328 -0.55 9.82 -5.30
N VAL A 329 -0.19 8.54 -5.23
CA VAL A 329 -0.15 7.78 -3.97
C VAL A 329 0.92 8.33 -3.03
N LEU A 330 2.12 8.65 -3.54
CA LEU A 330 3.20 9.24 -2.75
C LEU A 330 2.78 10.55 -2.08
N LYS A 331 2.12 11.44 -2.83
CA LYS A 331 1.58 12.71 -2.30
C LYS A 331 0.51 12.50 -1.22
N ALA A 332 -0.38 11.52 -1.42
CA ALA A 332 -1.41 11.20 -0.45
C ALA A 332 -0.82 10.70 0.88
N LEU A 333 0.23 9.88 0.81
CA LEU A 333 0.94 9.38 1.99
C LEU A 333 1.76 10.49 2.69
N ALA A 334 2.37 11.39 1.90
CA ALA A 334 3.13 12.53 2.42
C ALA A 334 2.28 13.47 3.30
N TYR A 335 0.98 13.59 3.01
CA TYR A 335 0.06 14.41 3.81
C TYR A 335 0.02 13.98 5.29
N ARG A 336 0.22 12.69 5.59
CA ARG A 336 0.28 12.15 6.95
C ARG A 336 1.68 11.71 7.36
N ASP A 337 2.72 12.33 6.78
CA ASP A 337 4.13 12.04 7.08
C ASP A 337 4.51 10.56 6.97
N ILE A 338 3.78 9.82 6.13
CA ILE A 338 4.06 8.42 5.83
C ILE A 338 5.09 8.37 4.71
N THR A 339 6.26 7.85 5.03
CA THR A 339 7.32 7.62 4.04
C THR A 339 7.05 6.41 3.16
N VAL A 340 7.74 6.33 2.03
CA VAL A 340 7.62 5.23 1.09
C VAL A 340 8.99 4.68 0.72
N LEU A 341 9.16 3.39 0.93
CA LEU A 341 10.22 2.57 0.36
C LEU A 341 9.70 1.92 -0.91
N LEU A 342 10.29 2.28 -2.06
CA LEU A 342 9.92 1.70 -3.35
C LEU A 342 10.59 0.33 -3.47
N SER A 343 9.81 -0.75 -3.55
CA SER A 343 10.37 -2.11 -3.65
C SER A 343 10.35 -2.58 -5.10
N MET A 344 11.52 -2.87 -5.66
CA MET A 344 11.62 -3.50 -6.97
C MET A 344 11.24 -4.99 -6.84
N HIS A 345 9.93 -5.25 -6.85
CA HIS A 345 9.37 -6.47 -6.32
C HIS A 345 9.26 -7.59 -7.36
N THR A 346 8.78 -7.24 -8.56
CA THR A 346 8.67 -8.16 -9.69
C THR A 346 9.34 -7.60 -10.94
N LEU A 347 9.89 -8.49 -11.78
CA LEU A 347 10.36 -8.10 -13.10
C LEU A 347 9.19 -7.91 -14.06
N THR A 348 8.22 -8.82 -13.99
CA THR A 348 7.02 -8.84 -14.83
C THR A 348 5.78 -9.08 -13.97
N THR A 349 4.60 -8.91 -14.56
CA THR A 349 3.32 -9.15 -13.88
C THR A 349 3.02 -10.65 -13.62
N LYS A 350 3.94 -11.55 -13.98
CA LYS A 350 3.81 -13.01 -13.82
C LYS A 350 4.18 -13.52 -12.42
N GLY A 351 4.64 -12.65 -11.51
CA GLY A 351 5.04 -12.98 -10.14
C GLY A 351 6.52 -12.70 -9.86
N ALA A 352 6.94 -12.95 -8.62
CA ALA A 352 8.31 -12.75 -8.18
C ALA A 352 9.29 -13.70 -8.88
N THR A 353 10.53 -13.21 -9.08
CA THR A 353 11.64 -13.97 -9.68
C THR A 353 12.83 -13.94 -8.75
N GLY A 354 13.62 -15.02 -8.71
CA GLY A 354 14.79 -15.09 -7.82
C GLY A 354 15.93 -14.14 -8.20
N SER A 355 16.13 -13.83 -9.49
CA SER A 355 17.12 -12.87 -9.99
C SER A 355 16.51 -11.50 -10.28
N TRP A 356 17.36 -10.46 -10.40
CA TRP A 356 16.97 -9.08 -10.73
C TRP A 356 16.89 -8.82 -12.25
N PHE A 357 17.12 -9.84 -13.07
CA PHE A 357 16.96 -9.82 -14.52
C PHE A 357 16.54 -11.21 -15.02
N ASN A 358 15.98 -11.26 -16.23
CA ASN A 358 15.67 -12.48 -16.97
C ASN A 358 15.59 -12.18 -18.49
N ALA A 359 15.04 -13.11 -19.27
CA ALA A 359 14.88 -12.91 -20.72
C ALA A 359 13.84 -11.84 -21.11
N ASP A 360 12.86 -11.55 -20.24
CA ASP A 360 11.80 -10.55 -20.47
C ASP A 360 12.24 -9.14 -20.01
N VAL A 361 13.16 -9.04 -19.05
CA VAL A 361 13.71 -7.80 -18.47
C VAL A 361 15.22 -7.99 -18.28
N SER A 362 16.00 -7.35 -19.14
CA SER A 362 17.47 -7.37 -19.05
C SER A 362 18.00 -6.57 -17.85
N GLU A 363 19.29 -6.70 -17.54
CA GLU A 363 19.96 -5.84 -16.56
C GLU A 363 19.81 -4.35 -16.92
N ASP A 364 20.00 -4.00 -18.19
CA ASP A 364 19.84 -2.63 -18.69
C ASP A 364 18.39 -2.13 -18.57
N ASP A 365 17.40 -2.98 -18.84
CA ASP A 365 15.99 -2.63 -18.64
C ASP A 365 15.69 -2.38 -17.16
N PHE A 366 16.20 -3.22 -16.26
CA PHE A 366 16.03 -3.02 -14.84
C PHE A 366 16.66 -1.71 -14.37
N LEU A 367 17.90 -1.42 -14.77
CA LEU A 367 18.58 -0.16 -14.48
C LEU A 367 17.85 1.06 -15.08
N LYS A 368 17.24 0.91 -16.26
CA LYS A 368 16.40 1.94 -16.86
C LYS A 368 15.12 2.20 -16.04
N ALA A 369 14.53 1.18 -15.43
CA ALA A 369 13.42 1.38 -14.49
C ALA A 369 13.86 2.19 -13.27
N ILE A 370 15.06 1.92 -12.72
CA ILE A 370 15.67 2.72 -11.64
C ILE A 370 15.88 4.18 -12.07
N ASP A 371 16.36 4.40 -13.28
CA ASP A 371 16.53 5.75 -13.82
C ASP A 371 15.21 6.50 -13.90
N MET A 372 14.14 5.85 -14.39
CA MET A 372 12.82 6.47 -14.45
C MET A 372 12.29 6.83 -13.06
N LEU A 373 12.49 5.97 -12.05
CA LEU A 373 12.09 6.28 -10.68
C LEU A 373 12.87 7.48 -10.13
N THR A 374 14.19 7.48 -10.28
CA THR A 374 15.03 8.57 -9.74
C THR A 374 14.81 9.89 -10.48
N SER A 375 14.61 9.89 -11.81
CA SER A 375 14.35 11.11 -12.57
C SER A 375 13.00 11.74 -12.25
N GLU A 376 12.00 10.91 -11.96
CA GLU A 376 10.62 11.37 -11.74
C GLU A 376 10.32 11.72 -10.27
N LEU A 377 11.05 11.13 -9.32
CA LEU A 377 10.72 11.18 -7.89
C LEU A 377 11.82 11.77 -6.99
N CYS A 378 13.04 12.02 -7.49
CA CYS A 378 14.08 12.66 -6.68
C CYS A 378 13.86 14.19 -6.58
N SER A 379 12.89 14.61 -5.79
CA SER A 379 12.58 16.02 -5.58
C SER A 379 11.91 16.27 -4.24
N ASP A 380 11.87 17.55 -3.83
CA ASP A 380 11.14 18.04 -2.66
C ASP A 380 9.63 17.69 -2.69
N GLU A 381 9.07 17.53 -3.89
CA GLU A 381 7.65 17.15 -4.06
C GLU A 381 7.36 15.74 -3.56
N TYR A 382 8.33 14.84 -3.66
CA TYR A 382 8.26 13.44 -3.19
C TYR A 382 9.27 13.20 -2.06
N TRP A 383 9.44 14.19 -1.19
CA TRP A 383 10.39 14.14 -0.06
C TRP A 383 10.23 12.89 0.81
N ASN A 384 9.03 12.30 0.86
CA ASN A 384 8.69 11.13 1.64
C ASN A 384 9.17 9.81 1.00
N VAL A 385 9.74 9.82 -0.21
CA VAL A 385 10.44 8.65 -0.76
C VAL A 385 11.82 8.53 -0.11
N ILE A 386 12.02 7.48 0.69
CA ILE A 386 13.27 7.29 1.44
C ILE A 386 14.34 6.55 0.63
N GLY A 387 13.93 5.86 -0.43
CA GLY A 387 14.83 5.17 -1.36
C GLY A 387 14.21 3.96 -2.02
N ILE A 388 15.07 3.06 -2.48
CA ILE A 388 14.69 1.84 -3.18
C ILE A 388 15.18 0.62 -2.42
N ASP A 389 14.29 -0.34 -2.25
CA ASP A 389 14.62 -1.73 -1.98
C ASP A 389 14.96 -2.40 -3.31
N LEU A 390 16.26 -2.68 -3.46
CA LEU A 390 16.91 -2.87 -4.75
C LEU A 390 16.36 -4.07 -5.53
N LYS A 391 15.91 -5.10 -4.82
CA LYS A 391 15.22 -6.27 -5.36
C LYS A 391 14.64 -7.09 -4.20
N ASN A 392 13.33 -7.32 -4.27
CA ASN A 392 12.62 -8.26 -3.39
C ASN A 392 13.07 -9.71 -3.50
N GLU A 393 13.48 -10.33 -2.41
CA GLU A 393 13.73 -11.77 -2.26
C GLU A 393 14.68 -12.38 -3.31
N PRO A 394 15.95 -11.92 -3.44
CA PRO A 394 16.96 -12.65 -4.19
C PRO A 394 17.08 -14.09 -3.66
N ASN A 395 16.80 -15.08 -4.50
CA ASN A 395 16.89 -16.51 -4.13
C ASN A 395 17.52 -17.41 -5.20
N ASP A 396 17.66 -16.88 -6.43
CA ASP A 396 18.40 -17.52 -7.52
C ASP A 396 19.77 -16.86 -7.76
N CYS A 397 20.16 -15.90 -6.91
CA CYS A 397 21.48 -15.26 -6.95
C CYS A 397 22.26 -15.57 -5.68
N GLY A 398 23.55 -15.82 -5.84
CA GLY A 398 24.46 -16.15 -4.74
C GLY A 398 24.95 -14.90 -4.02
N TRP A 399 25.45 -15.06 -2.80
CA TRP A 399 26.10 -13.99 -2.06
C TRP A 399 27.57 -13.88 -2.46
N GLY A 400 27.87 -13.03 -3.43
CA GLY A 400 29.23 -12.78 -3.87
C GLY A 400 29.74 -13.80 -4.90
N PRO A 401 30.97 -13.58 -5.42
CA PRO A 401 31.47 -14.34 -6.56
C PRO A 401 31.89 -15.77 -6.20
N LEU A 402 32.00 -16.14 -4.93
CA LEU A 402 32.41 -17.49 -4.52
C LEU A 402 31.22 -18.44 -4.32
N ASP A 403 30.01 -17.90 -4.28
CA ASP A 403 28.79 -18.66 -4.06
C ASP A 403 28.16 -19.09 -5.38
N LYS A 404 28.83 -20.02 -6.07
CA LYS A 404 28.56 -20.36 -7.49
C LYS A 404 27.82 -21.67 -7.74
N ALA A 405 27.58 -22.51 -6.73
CA ALA A 405 27.17 -23.90 -6.98
C ALA A 405 25.86 -24.04 -7.78
N SER A 406 24.99 -23.03 -7.77
CA SER A 406 23.77 -22.97 -8.59
C SER A 406 23.23 -21.55 -8.85
N ALA A 407 24.00 -20.50 -8.54
CA ALA A 407 23.56 -19.12 -8.63
C ALA A 407 23.57 -18.58 -10.07
N LYS A 408 22.48 -17.93 -10.50
CA LYS A 408 22.37 -17.26 -11.80
C LYS A 408 23.13 -15.93 -11.85
N CYS A 409 23.34 -15.30 -10.70
CA CYS A 409 24.04 -14.02 -10.61
C CYS A 409 24.76 -13.85 -9.27
N ASP A 410 25.71 -12.91 -9.23
CA ASP A 410 26.32 -12.40 -8.00
C ASP A 410 25.46 -11.26 -7.46
N TRP A 411 24.78 -11.48 -6.34
CA TRP A 411 23.90 -10.47 -5.76
C TRP A 411 24.67 -9.28 -5.17
N VAL A 412 25.89 -9.47 -4.66
CA VAL A 412 26.70 -8.37 -4.11
C VAL A 412 27.09 -7.41 -5.23
N ALA A 413 27.47 -7.94 -6.39
CA ALA A 413 27.74 -7.13 -7.58
C ALA A 413 26.48 -6.43 -8.13
N GLY A 414 25.35 -7.15 -8.19
CA GLY A 414 24.06 -6.60 -8.62
C GLY A 414 23.58 -5.46 -7.72
N ALA A 415 23.54 -5.67 -6.39
CA ALA A 415 23.15 -4.66 -5.41
C ALA A 415 24.06 -3.42 -5.50
N LYS A 416 25.37 -3.61 -5.68
CA LYS A 416 26.29 -2.50 -5.91
C LYS A 416 25.95 -1.71 -7.18
N LEU A 417 25.74 -2.41 -8.29
CA LEU A 417 25.45 -1.79 -9.59
C LEU A 417 24.15 -0.98 -9.55
N ILE A 418 23.07 -1.60 -9.06
CA ILE A 418 21.75 -0.97 -8.93
C ILE A 418 21.82 0.23 -7.97
N GLY A 419 22.43 0.05 -6.80
CA GLY A 419 22.56 1.11 -5.80
C GLY A 419 23.40 2.29 -6.30
N ASP A 420 24.52 2.04 -6.99
CA ASP A 420 25.32 3.09 -7.60
C ASP A 420 24.57 3.81 -8.74
N ARG A 421 23.75 3.08 -9.52
CA ARG A 421 22.89 3.69 -10.55
C ARG A 421 21.82 4.58 -9.95
N MET A 422 21.14 4.10 -8.91
CA MET A 422 20.17 4.89 -8.15
C MET A 422 20.79 6.18 -7.62
N HIS A 423 21.97 6.12 -6.99
CA HIS A 423 22.63 7.30 -6.45
C HIS A 423 23.15 8.28 -7.50
N ALA A 424 23.37 7.83 -8.74
CA ALA A 424 23.67 8.73 -9.85
C ALA A 424 22.47 9.62 -10.20
N GLY A 425 21.24 9.10 -10.06
CA GLY A 425 20.01 9.87 -10.24
C GLY A 425 19.54 10.59 -8.97
N CYS A 426 19.68 9.98 -7.79
CA CYS A 426 19.26 10.53 -6.51
C CYS A 426 20.21 10.21 -5.37
N LYS A 427 21.07 11.16 -4.99
CA LYS A 427 22.04 10.98 -3.89
C LYS A 427 21.40 10.92 -2.51
N ASN A 428 20.20 11.47 -2.35
CA ASN A 428 19.52 11.62 -1.07
C ASN A 428 18.87 10.32 -0.58
N TRP A 429 18.67 9.34 -1.46
CA TRP A 429 17.99 8.09 -1.15
C TRP A 429 18.89 7.05 -0.48
N LEU A 430 18.25 6.12 0.24
CA LEU A 430 18.86 4.91 0.80
C LEU A 430 18.71 3.73 -0.17
N ALA A 431 19.71 2.85 -0.18
CA ALA A 431 19.67 1.57 -0.86
C ALA A 431 19.40 0.46 0.16
N PHE A 432 18.18 -0.07 0.15
CA PHE A 432 17.79 -1.22 0.97
C PHE A 432 18.23 -2.50 0.24
N VAL A 433 19.09 -3.28 0.89
CA VAL A 433 19.72 -4.48 0.34
C VAL A 433 19.26 -5.68 1.14
N GLU A 434 18.38 -6.48 0.54
CA GLU A 434 18.01 -7.79 1.08
C GLU A 434 19.16 -8.80 0.96
N GLY A 435 19.01 -9.93 1.64
CA GLY A 435 19.89 -11.09 1.53
C GLY A 435 19.67 -11.92 0.27
N SER A 436 20.45 -12.97 0.10
CA SER A 436 20.13 -14.05 -0.85
C SER A 436 19.34 -15.18 -0.17
N ALA A 437 19.43 -16.41 -0.67
CA ALA A 437 18.90 -17.60 0.00
C ALA A 437 19.83 -18.80 -0.18
N SER A 438 19.81 -19.73 0.78
CA SER A 438 20.45 -21.04 0.65
C SER A 438 19.69 -22.11 1.45
N MET A 439 19.85 -23.37 1.04
CA MET A 439 18.96 -24.47 1.44
C MET A 439 19.40 -25.25 2.70
N GLY A 440 20.45 -24.83 3.42
CA GLY A 440 20.89 -25.61 4.58
C GLY A 440 21.93 -24.95 5.46
N HIS A 441 21.55 -24.73 6.71
CA HIS A 441 22.40 -24.25 7.80
C HIS A 441 22.25 -25.15 9.02
N THR A 442 23.31 -25.28 9.81
CA THR A 442 23.25 -25.94 11.12
C THR A 442 23.96 -25.10 12.17
N VAL A 443 23.22 -24.67 13.18
CA VAL A 443 23.74 -23.91 14.33
C VAL A 443 23.39 -24.69 15.60
N GLY A 444 24.39 -25.31 16.21
CA GLY A 444 24.17 -26.23 17.32
C GLY A 444 23.28 -27.42 16.91
N LYS A 445 22.10 -27.54 17.52
CA LYS A 445 21.10 -28.58 17.21
C LYS A 445 20.03 -28.12 16.20
N ILE A 446 20.07 -26.86 15.77
CA ILE A 446 19.08 -26.26 14.89
C ILE A 446 19.54 -26.42 13.45
N THR A 447 18.70 -27.01 12.62
CA THR A 447 18.87 -27.04 11.16
C THR A 447 17.74 -26.25 10.51
N TYR A 448 18.09 -25.38 9.57
CA TYR A 448 17.13 -24.51 8.89
C TYR A 448 17.62 -24.12 7.48
N PHE A 449 16.76 -23.48 6.71
CA PHE A 449 17.11 -22.84 5.43
C PHE A 449 16.77 -21.36 5.47
N ASP A 450 17.50 -20.56 4.69
CA ASP A 450 17.23 -19.12 4.66
C ASP A 450 15.86 -18.84 4.07
N TRP A 451 15.14 -17.91 4.68
CA TRP A 451 14.07 -17.20 3.99
C TRP A 451 14.64 -16.51 2.75
N TRP A 452 13.87 -16.46 1.67
CA TRP A 452 14.28 -15.70 0.50
C TRP A 452 14.47 -14.23 0.88
N GLY A 453 15.55 -13.60 0.43
CA GLY A 453 15.90 -12.25 0.91
C GLY A 453 16.49 -12.21 2.32
N GLY A 454 16.66 -13.34 3.01
CA GLY A 454 17.08 -13.39 4.42
C GLY A 454 18.57 -13.63 4.64
N ARG A 455 19.30 -14.16 3.66
CA ARG A 455 20.70 -14.60 3.85
C ARG A 455 21.70 -13.44 3.81
N LEU A 456 22.22 -13.03 4.97
CA LEU A 456 23.27 -12.01 5.13
C LEU A 456 24.47 -12.48 5.98
N GLN A 457 24.62 -13.80 6.18
CA GLN A 457 25.69 -14.45 6.95
C GLN A 457 27.10 -13.98 6.55
N ASP A 458 27.29 -13.69 5.25
CA ASP A 458 28.58 -13.36 4.67
C ASP A 458 28.73 -11.86 4.36
N ALA A 459 27.78 -11.02 4.79
CA ALA A 459 27.71 -9.60 4.42
C ALA A 459 28.85 -8.76 5.00
N ASP A 460 29.55 -9.25 6.02
CA ASP A 460 30.68 -8.57 6.64
C ASP A 460 32.04 -8.93 6.02
N THR A 461 32.18 -10.14 5.49
CA THR A 461 33.37 -10.66 4.82
C THR A 461 33.32 -10.40 3.31
N VAL A 462 32.13 -10.41 2.73
CA VAL A 462 31.85 -10.05 1.33
C VAL A 462 30.82 -8.91 1.30
N PRO A 463 31.24 -7.66 1.59
CA PRO A 463 30.32 -6.54 1.75
C PRO A 463 29.89 -5.94 0.42
N VAL A 464 28.62 -5.53 0.35
CA VAL A 464 28.15 -4.59 -0.68
C VAL A 464 28.75 -3.21 -0.39
N THR A 465 29.51 -2.68 -1.34
CA THR A 465 30.18 -1.37 -1.20
C THR A 465 29.66 -0.39 -2.23
N LEU A 466 28.87 0.58 -1.78
CA LEU A 466 28.33 1.65 -2.62
C LEU A 466 29.33 2.81 -2.74
N LYS A 467 29.27 3.55 -3.86
CA LYS A 467 30.10 4.76 -4.06
C LYS A 467 29.75 5.88 -3.09
N THR A 468 28.46 6.06 -2.82
CA THR A 468 27.95 7.04 -1.88
C THR A 468 27.99 6.46 -0.47
N GLN A 469 28.64 7.17 0.46
CA GLN A 469 28.77 6.75 1.85
C GLN A 469 27.44 6.83 2.59
N ASP A 470 27.30 6.04 3.66
CA ASP A 470 26.16 6.04 4.57
C ASP A 470 24.80 5.80 3.87
N LYS A 471 24.75 5.06 2.75
CA LYS A 471 23.51 4.81 2.00
C LYS A 471 22.95 3.40 2.08
N LEU A 472 23.73 2.44 2.54
CA LEU A 472 23.30 1.05 2.58
C LEU A 472 22.45 0.78 3.83
N VAL A 473 21.30 0.14 3.66
CA VAL A 473 20.48 -0.44 4.75
C VAL A 473 20.36 -1.94 4.48
N TRP A 474 20.61 -2.77 5.48
CA TRP A 474 20.32 -4.21 5.39
C TRP A 474 18.82 -4.44 5.56
N SER A 475 18.21 -5.15 4.61
CA SER A 475 16.75 -5.34 4.54
C SER A 475 16.31 -6.81 4.53
N PRO A 476 16.72 -7.65 5.49
CA PRO A 476 16.45 -9.08 5.43
C PRO A 476 14.96 -9.39 5.62
N HIS A 477 14.50 -10.51 5.06
CA HIS A 477 13.17 -11.07 5.32
C HIS A 477 13.24 -12.20 6.35
N TYR A 478 12.18 -12.33 7.16
CA TYR A 478 12.05 -13.42 8.11
C TYR A 478 10.58 -13.77 8.37
N TYR A 479 10.23 -15.05 8.21
CA TYR A 479 8.85 -15.50 8.23
C TYR A 479 8.56 -16.59 9.25
N SER A 480 7.30 -17.00 9.31
CA SER A 480 6.76 -18.03 10.18
C SER A 480 6.35 -19.27 9.39
N THR A 481 5.83 -20.29 10.09
CA THR A 481 5.32 -21.51 9.46
C THR A 481 4.28 -21.23 8.37
N ALA A 482 3.51 -20.14 8.48
CA ALA A 482 2.51 -19.74 7.49
C ALA A 482 3.03 -19.72 6.05
N VAL A 483 4.30 -19.37 5.86
CA VAL A 483 4.98 -19.37 4.55
C VAL A 483 5.61 -20.74 4.27
N ALA A 484 6.39 -21.26 5.21
CA ALA A 484 6.97 -22.60 5.11
C ALA A 484 7.20 -23.22 6.50
N PRO A 485 6.78 -24.48 6.73
CA PRO A 485 7.04 -25.18 7.98
C PRO A 485 8.51 -25.58 8.06
N GLN A 486 9.32 -24.76 8.75
CA GLN A 486 10.72 -25.07 9.02
C GLN A 486 10.86 -25.94 10.28
N PRO A 487 11.81 -26.90 10.34
CA PRO A 487 11.94 -27.82 11.49
C PRO A 487 12.18 -27.12 12.82
N TYR A 488 12.89 -25.98 12.83
CA TYR A 488 13.27 -25.28 14.06
C TYR A 488 12.10 -24.66 14.84
N PHE A 489 10.89 -24.64 14.28
CA PHE A 489 9.68 -24.24 14.99
C PHE A 489 9.10 -25.35 15.89
N TYR A 490 9.63 -26.57 15.80
CA TYR A 490 9.06 -27.76 16.42
C TYR A 490 10.10 -28.55 17.21
N ASP A 491 9.67 -29.23 18.27
CA ASP A 491 10.52 -30.12 19.07
C ASP A 491 10.81 -31.43 18.32
N ASN A 492 9.79 -31.91 17.61
CA ASN A 492 9.86 -33.10 16.78
C ASN A 492 8.99 -32.92 15.53
N VAL A 493 9.46 -33.45 14.41
CA VAL A 493 8.72 -33.52 13.13
C VAL A 493 8.87 -34.91 12.54
N VAL A 494 7.79 -35.46 12.02
CA VAL A 494 7.78 -36.77 11.34
C VAL A 494 7.42 -36.58 9.88
N GLY A 495 8.27 -37.14 9.02
CA GLY A 495 8.23 -36.92 7.58
C GLY A 495 8.93 -35.62 7.16
N ALA A 496 9.32 -35.53 5.91
CA ALA A 496 9.80 -34.28 5.34
C ALA A 496 8.58 -33.46 4.89
N ALA A 497 8.67 -32.12 5.01
CA ALA A 497 7.73 -31.24 4.33
C ALA A 497 7.86 -31.45 2.81
N ASP A 498 7.02 -32.32 2.24
CA ASP A 498 6.97 -32.63 0.80
C ASP A 498 6.27 -31.52 0.00
N GLY A 499 6.19 -30.32 0.59
CA GLY A 499 5.33 -29.23 0.15
C GLY A 499 3.90 -29.32 0.67
N ARG A 500 3.49 -30.40 1.36
CA ARG A 500 2.14 -30.52 1.95
C ARG A 500 2.09 -30.41 3.48
N GLY A 501 3.26 -30.31 4.13
CA GLY A 501 3.40 -30.24 5.59
C GLY A 501 4.05 -31.50 6.17
N TYR A 502 4.08 -31.60 7.50
CA TYR A 502 4.56 -32.76 8.26
C TYR A 502 3.43 -33.76 8.54
N ALA A 503 3.74 -35.05 8.63
CA ALA A 503 2.76 -36.07 9.00
C ALA A 503 2.31 -35.94 10.47
N SER A 504 3.25 -35.60 11.35
CA SER A 504 3.00 -35.18 12.72
C SER A 504 4.13 -34.28 13.20
N TYR A 505 3.84 -33.43 14.18
CA TYR A 505 4.81 -32.50 14.76
C TYR A 505 4.46 -32.22 16.24
N THR A 506 5.42 -31.69 16.99
CA THR A 506 5.23 -31.24 18.38
C THR A 506 5.66 -29.79 18.49
N GLU A 507 4.74 -28.91 18.89
CA GLU A 507 5.02 -27.48 19.08
C GLU A 507 5.98 -27.26 20.25
N LEU A 508 6.92 -26.35 20.06
CA LEU A 508 7.86 -25.94 21.11
C LEU A 508 7.19 -25.08 22.19
N PRO A 509 7.63 -25.15 23.45
CA PRO A 509 7.30 -24.16 24.46
C PRO A 509 7.93 -22.79 24.13
N ASP A 510 7.37 -21.72 24.68
CA ASP A 510 7.73 -20.33 24.37
C ASP A 510 9.22 -20.03 24.50
N ASP A 511 9.86 -20.45 25.60
CA ASP A 511 11.29 -20.16 25.83
C ASP A 511 12.18 -20.80 24.75
N THR A 512 11.86 -22.03 24.33
CA THR A 512 12.65 -22.73 23.31
C THR A 512 12.36 -22.18 21.92
N LEU A 513 11.09 -21.90 21.59
CA LEU A 513 10.73 -21.29 20.31
C LEU A 513 11.38 -19.92 20.15
N LYS A 514 11.29 -19.06 21.18
CA LYS A 514 11.95 -17.75 21.20
C LYS A 514 13.46 -17.89 21.04
N THR A 515 14.09 -18.83 21.75
CA THR A 515 15.53 -19.09 21.62
C THR A 515 15.91 -19.52 20.19
N ASN A 516 15.11 -20.37 19.55
CA ASN A 516 15.37 -20.81 18.17
C ASN A 516 15.23 -19.66 17.17
N ILE A 517 14.22 -18.79 17.35
CA ILE A 517 14.04 -17.59 16.53
C ILE A 517 15.22 -16.64 16.70
N HIS A 518 15.65 -16.39 17.93
CA HIS A 518 16.84 -15.60 18.22
C HIS A 518 18.09 -16.16 17.52
N ILE A 519 18.40 -17.46 17.70
CA ILE A 519 19.59 -18.08 17.10
C ILE A 519 19.56 -17.99 15.57
N THR A 520 18.41 -18.27 14.95
CA THR A 520 18.30 -18.26 13.49
C THR A 520 18.35 -16.83 12.93
N MET A 521 17.66 -15.86 13.54
CA MET A 521 17.76 -14.45 13.14
C MET A 521 19.19 -13.92 13.32
N GLU A 522 19.83 -14.22 14.45
CA GLU A 522 21.20 -13.79 14.75
C GLU A 522 22.20 -14.35 13.74
N HIS A 523 22.09 -15.64 13.42
CA HIS A 523 22.94 -16.29 12.41
C HIS A 523 22.67 -15.73 11.01
N MET A 524 21.40 -15.59 10.60
CA MET A 524 21.06 -15.12 9.24
C MET A 524 21.52 -13.67 8.98
N PHE A 525 21.31 -12.76 9.93
CA PHE A 525 21.57 -11.34 9.72
C PHE A 525 21.76 -10.53 11.01
N GLY A 526 21.27 -11.00 12.15
CA GLY A 526 21.24 -10.24 13.40
C GLY A 526 22.62 -9.86 13.89
N TYR A 527 23.65 -10.71 13.69
CA TYR A 527 25.04 -10.41 14.07
C TYR A 527 25.58 -9.09 13.51
N LEU A 528 25.06 -8.62 12.36
CA LEU A 528 25.44 -7.34 11.76
C LEU A 528 25.15 -6.16 12.68
N ARG A 529 24.21 -6.33 13.62
CA ARG A 529 23.88 -5.32 14.62
C ARG A 529 25.14 -4.97 15.40
N GLU A 530 25.93 -5.93 15.87
CA GLU A 530 27.06 -5.68 16.77
C GLU A 530 28.09 -4.72 16.17
N LYS A 531 28.29 -4.78 14.85
CA LYS A 531 29.20 -3.89 14.13
C LYS A 531 28.67 -2.46 13.98
N ARG A 532 27.35 -2.26 14.03
CA ARG A 532 26.64 -0.97 13.90
C ARG A 532 27.09 -0.14 12.69
N LYS A 533 27.57 -0.76 11.60
CA LYS A 533 28.04 -0.03 10.41
C LYS A 533 26.88 0.59 9.64
N TYR A 534 25.85 -0.20 9.39
CA TYR A 534 24.64 0.17 8.66
C TYR A 534 23.41 -0.20 9.48
N ALA A 535 22.30 0.50 9.26
CA ALA A 535 21.01 0.13 9.81
C ALA A 535 20.54 -1.24 9.30
N ILE A 536 19.80 -1.95 10.15
CA ILE A 536 19.07 -3.17 9.80
C ILE A 536 17.59 -2.88 9.96
N VAL A 537 16.83 -3.02 8.88
CA VAL A 537 15.38 -2.85 8.85
C VAL A 537 14.79 -4.10 8.26
N VAL A 538 14.01 -4.89 9.01
CA VAL A 538 13.45 -6.14 8.46
C VAL A 538 12.46 -5.81 7.33
N GLY A 539 12.77 -6.24 6.10
CA GLY A 539 12.06 -5.85 4.88
C GLY A 539 10.66 -6.44 4.79
N GLU A 540 10.51 -7.68 5.25
CA GLU A 540 9.23 -8.35 5.42
C GLU A 540 9.27 -9.31 6.61
N PHE A 541 8.22 -9.26 7.42
CA PHE A 541 7.91 -10.27 8.42
C PHE A 541 6.39 -10.38 8.58
N GLY A 542 5.89 -11.56 8.96
CA GLY A 542 4.46 -11.75 9.14
C GLY A 542 4.05 -13.22 9.14
N GLY A 543 2.74 -13.42 9.06
CA GLY A 543 2.10 -14.73 9.10
C GLY A 543 0.62 -14.62 9.42
N LEU A 544 0.00 -15.77 9.66
CA LEU A 544 -1.37 -15.86 10.15
C LEU A 544 -1.41 -15.57 11.65
N TYR A 545 -2.21 -14.60 12.08
CA TYR A 545 -2.29 -14.17 13.47
C TYR A 545 -3.58 -14.64 14.14
N THR A 546 -4.72 -14.47 13.45
CA THR A 546 -6.05 -14.93 13.90
C THR A 546 -6.45 -16.26 13.30
N LYS A 547 -5.80 -16.66 12.20
CA LYS A 547 -6.07 -17.89 11.45
C LYS A 547 -4.98 -18.96 11.64
N ASP A 548 -4.21 -18.85 12.73
CA ASP A 548 -3.25 -19.87 13.14
C ASP A 548 -4.01 -21.08 13.71
N GLU A 549 -3.90 -22.23 13.03
CA GLU A 549 -4.56 -23.49 13.41
C GLU A 549 -3.73 -24.35 14.36
N HIS A 550 -2.55 -23.90 14.77
CA HIS A 550 -1.75 -24.63 15.76
C HIS A 550 -2.39 -24.55 17.17
N PRO A 551 -2.48 -25.66 17.92
CA PRO A 551 -3.00 -25.66 19.29
C PRO A 551 -2.33 -24.66 20.26
N GLN A 552 -1.02 -24.43 20.12
CA GLN A 552 -0.28 -23.43 20.91
C GLN A 552 -0.01 -22.14 20.13
N TYR A 553 -0.62 -21.95 18.96
CA TYR A 553 -0.45 -20.76 18.12
C TYR A 553 1.02 -20.47 17.73
N THR A 554 1.75 -21.48 17.26
CA THR A 554 3.16 -21.34 16.84
C THR A 554 3.41 -20.22 15.82
N ILE A 555 2.53 -20.00 14.83
CA ILE A 555 2.71 -18.93 13.83
C ILE A 555 2.62 -17.56 14.52
N ARG A 556 1.57 -17.35 15.30
CA ARG A 556 1.35 -16.11 16.05
C ARG A 556 2.49 -15.82 17.01
N ARG A 557 2.95 -16.84 17.76
CA ARG A 557 4.08 -16.72 18.69
C ARG A 557 5.37 -16.39 17.96
N THR A 558 5.62 -16.98 16.79
CA THR A 558 6.78 -16.62 15.96
C THR A 558 6.74 -15.15 15.56
N VAL A 559 5.60 -14.62 15.10
CA VAL A 559 5.46 -13.19 14.78
C VAL A 559 5.74 -12.32 16.02
N ASP A 560 5.20 -12.69 17.19
CA ASP A 560 5.44 -11.97 18.44
C ASP A 560 6.92 -11.98 18.86
N PHE A 561 7.63 -13.09 18.67
CA PHE A 561 9.06 -13.22 18.98
C PHE A 561 9.94 -12.50 17.96
N THR A 562 9.61 -12.52 16.66
CA THR A 562 10.30 -11.70 15.66
C THR A 562 10.17 -10.21 15.97
N ILE A 563 8.99 -9.75 16.42
CA ILE A 563 8.82 -8.38 16.91
C ILE A 563 9.77 -8.11 18.08
N GLN A 564 9.84 -9.00 19.07
CA GLN A 564 10.75 -8.85 20.22
C GLN A 564 12.23 -8.77 19.80
N GLU A 565 12.67 -9.58 18.84
CA GLU A 565 14.04 -9.52 18.30
C GLU A 565 14.33 -8.16 17.65
N MET A 566 13.39 -7.64 16.86
CA MET A 566 13.54 -6.30 16.25
C MET A 566 13.54 -5.15 17.26
N MET A 567 13.14 -5.38 18.51
CA MET A 567 13.25 -4.38 19.58
C MET A 567 14.66 -4.32 20.19
N LEU A 568 15.53 -5.29 19.89
CA LEU A 568 16.89 -5.31 20.42
C LEU A 568 17.73 -4.17 19.82
N ASP A 569 18.67 -3.64 20.60
CA ASP A 569 19.50 -2.51 20.15
C ASP A 569 20.31 -2.87 18.89
N GLY A 570 20.35 -1.94 17.93
CA GLY A 570 20.99 -2.10 16.62
C GLY A 570 20.04 -2.43 15.47
N TYR A 571 18.80 -2.82 15.76
CA TYR A 571 17.73 -2.81 14.76
C TYR A 571 17.14 -1.40 14.61
N SER A 572 16.65 -1.11 13.42
CA SER A 572 15.99 0.15 13.06
C SER A 572 14.51 -0.05 12.71
N GLY A 573 13.92 -1.18 13.10
CA GLY A 573 12.52 -1.53 12.87
C GLY A 573 12.31 -2.46 11.68
N GLY A 574 11.15 -2.38 11.03
CA GLY A 574 10.80 -3.27 9.92
C GLY A 574 9.42 -3.00 9.32
N TYR A 575 9.10 -3.74 8.26
CA TYR A 575 7.81 -3.69 7.57
C TYR A 575 7.05 -5.00 7.74
N MET A 576 5.90 -4.94 8.41
CA MET A 576 5.03 -6.12 8.50
C MET A 576 4.33 -6.34 7.15
N TRP A 577 4.36 -7.58 6.68
CA TRP A 577 3.60 -8.04 5.53
C TRP A 577 2.23 -8.59 5.99
N CYS A 578 1.10 -7.94 5.71
CA CYS A 578 0.89 -6.62 5.05
C CYS A 578 -0.46 -5.98 5.44
N ILE A 579 -0.79 -4.80 4.91
CA ILE A 579 -2.14 -4.20 5.08
C ILE A 579 -3.21 -5.08 4.44
N ASN A 580 -2.93 -5.61 3.25
CA ASN A 580 -3.86 -6.30 2.38
C ASN A 580 -4.42 -7.59 3.01
N PRO A 581 -5.75 -7.77 3.11
CA PRO A 581 -6.36 -9.04 3.50
C PRO A 581 -6.11 -10.19 2.51
N GLU A 582 -5.77 -9.88 1.26
CA GLU A 582 -5.58 -10.86 0.19
C GLU A 582 -4.23 -11.58 0.23
N SER A 583 -3.33 -11.19 1.14
CA SER A 583 -2.04 -11.87 1.33
C SER A 583 -2.25 -13.33 1.64
N ALA A 584 -1.75 -14.22 0.78
CA ALA A 584 -1.99 -15.65 0.96
C ALA A 584 -0.81 -16.37 1.60
N TYR A 585 -1.16 -17.23 2.54
CA TYR A 585 -0.28 -18.15 3.23
C TYR A 585 -0.68 -19.59 2.87
N ASP A 586 0.32 -20.45 2.88
CA ASP A 586 0.17 -21.84 2.47
C ASP A 586 -0.09 -22.77 3.65
N PHE A 587 0.25 -22.38 4.88
CA PHE A 587 0.28 -23.30 6.02
C PHE A 587 -0.38 -22.69 7.26
N PRO A 588 -1.71 -22.81 7.40
CA PRO A 588 -2.38 -22.46 8.66
C PRO A 588 -1.94 -23.37 9.82
N SER A 589 -1.42 -24.57 9.53
CA SER A 589 -0.64 -25.39 10.46
C SER A 589 0.51 -26.12 9.76
N ALA A 590 1.47 -26.63 10.52
CA ALA A 590 2.60 -27.40 9.96
C ALA A 590 2.18 -28.70 9.28
N GLY A 591 1.01 -29.24 9.60
CA GLY A 591 0.55 -30.56 9.14
C GLY A 591 -0.25 -30.54 7.84
N ARG A 592 -0.58 -29.35 7.32
CA ARG A 592 -1.47 -29.22 6.17
C ARG A 592 -1.17 -27.95 5.38
N LYS A 593 -0.93 -28.13 4.09
CA LYS A 593 -0.96 -27.03 3.11
C LYS A 593 -2.40 -26.66 2.75
N ALA A 594 -2.77 -25.41 2.97
CA ALA A 594 -4.06 -24.85 2.58
C ALA A 594 -3.99 -23.33 2.40
N PHE A 595 -4.62 -22.86 1.32
CA PHE A 595 -4.76 -21.43 1.06
C PHE A 595 -5.51 -20.76 2.20
N THR A 596 -4.84 -19.82 2.86
CA THR A 596 -5.42 -18.99 3.92
C THR A 596 -4.89 -17.58 3.73
N SER A 597 -5.78 -16.58 3.67
CA SER A 597 -5.35 -15.19 3.52
C SER A 597 -5.55 -14.38 4.79
N GLU A 598 -4.64 -13.47 5.10
CA GLU A 598 -4.75 -12.57 6.25
C GLU A 598 -3.87 -11.33 6.09
N GLY A 599 -4.37 -10.18 6.54
CA GLY A 599 -3.61 -8.94 6.65
C GLY A 599 -4.05 -8.12 7.88
N LEU A 600 -3.61 -6.86 7.95
CA LEU A 600 -4.04 -5.94 9.00
C LEU A 600 -5.49 -5.47 8.86
N LEU A 601 -6.03 -5.49 7.65
CA LEU A 601 -7.45 -5.27 7.40
C LEU A 601 -8.12 -6.61 7.11
N LEU A 602 -9.43 -6.67 7.33
CA LEU A 602 -10.28 -7.76 6.87
C LEU A 602 -10.70 -7.53 5.42
N ASP A 603 -11.30 -8.55 4.80
CA ASP A 603 -11.65 -8.58 3.37
C ASP A 603 -12.51 -7.41 2.87
N ASP A 604 -13.19 -6.71 3.77
CA ASP A 604 -13.98 -5.51 3.46
C ASP A 604 -13.13 -4.24 3.24
N TRP A 605 -11.83 -4.27 3.57
CA TRP A 605 -10.92 -3.11 3.59
C TRP A 605 -11.33 -1.96 4.52
N LEU A 606 -12.31 -2.19 5.39
CA LEU A 606 -12.87 -1.21 6.32
C LEU A 606 -12.69 -1.63 7.77
N THR A 607 -12.64 -2.92 8.06
CA THR A 607 -12.52 -3.44 9.43
C THR A 607 -11.08 -3.85 9.71
N PRO A 608 -10.42 -3.29 10.75
CA PRO A 608 -9.11 -3.76 11.16
C PRO A 608 -9.16 -5.15 11.78
N ASN A 609 -8.15 -5.95 11.48
CA ASN A 609 -7.82 -7.17 12.21
C ASN A 609 -7.27 -6.80 13.60
N LYS A 610 -8.18 -6.66 14.58
CA LYS A 610 -7.86 -6.13 15.90
C LYS A 610 -6.70 -6.84 16.60
N LEU A 611 -6.69 -8.17 16.59
CA LEU A 611 -5.63 -8.95 17.26
C LEU A 611 -4.27 -8.75 16.58
N PHE A 612 -4.24 -8.70 15.25
CA PHE A 612 -2.99 -8.45 14.54
C PHE A 612 -2.50 -7.01 14.77
N MET A 613 -3.42 -6.05 14.83
CA MET A 613 -3.11 -4.65 15.17
C MET A 613 -2.58 -4.48 16.60
N GLU A 614 -3.08 -5.26 17.57
CA GLU A 614 -2.54 -5.31 18.93
C GLU A 614 -1.09 -5.83 18.95
N ALA A 615 -0.75 -6.80 18.10
CA ALA A 615 0.63 -7.24 17.92
C ALA A 615 1.51 -6.12 17.37
N MET A 616 1.05 -5.43 16.32
CA MET A 616 1.77 -4.31 15.71
C MET A 616 1.91 -3.12 16.66
N ALA A 617 0.99 -2.94 17.62
CA ALA A 617 1.10 -1.90 18.63
C ALA A 617 2.34 -2.09 19.52
N LYS A 618 2.90 -3.30 19.66
CA LYS A 618 4.14 -3.54 20.41
C LYS A 618 5.34 -2.79 19.80
N MET A 619 5.36 -2.61 18.48
CA MET A 619 6.39 -1.82 17.78
C MET A 619 6.32 -0.32 18.11
N ASN A 620 5.25 0.17 18.76
CA ASN A 620 5.18 1.56 19.21
C ASN A 620 6.25 1.92 20.24
N ALA A 621 6.87 0.91 20.88
CA ALA A 621 7.96 1.09 21.82
C ALA A 621 9.35 1.14 21.14
N LEU A 622 9.43 1.08 19.81
CA LEU A 622 10.71 1.15 19.08
C LEU A 622 11.44 2.44 19.45
N PRO A 623 12.73 2.37 19.86
CA PRO A 623 13.52 3.55 20.13
C PRO A 623 13.58 4.45 18.89
N ASN A 624 13.32 5.75 19.07
CA ASN A 624 13.27 6.73 17.98
C ASN A 624 12.12 6.55 16.97
N LEU A 625 11.08 5.76 17.28
CA LEU A 625 9.87 5.78 16.46
C LEU A 625 9.20 7.15 16.52
N ARG A 626 9.12 7.80 15.35
CA ARG A 626 8.51 9.10 15.14
C ARG A 626 8.17 9.27 13.66
N PRO A 627 7.26 10.17 13.28
CA PRO A 627 7.11 10.58 11.88
C PRO A 627 8.45 11.07 11.32
N PHE A 628 8.72 10.80 10.05
CA PHE A 628 9.89 11.36 9.39
C PHE A 628 9.73 12.89 9.29
N PRO A 629 10.81 13.66 9.50
CA PRO A 629 10.70 15.11 9.54
C PRO A 629 10.49 15.70 8.15
N CYS A 630 9.41 16.46 7.99
CA CYS A 630 9.31 17.45 6.92
C CYS A 630 10.16 18.68 7.31
N PHE A 631 11.35 18.78 6.75
CA PHE A 631 12.19 19.96 6.96
C PHE A 631 11.72 21.12 6.07
N ALA A 632 11.63 22.32 6.64
CA ALA A 632 11.32 23.51 5.85
C ALA A 632 12.41 23.73 4.78
N PRO A 633 12.03 24.09 3.53
CA PRO A 633 13.00 24.45 2.51
C PRO A 633 13.88 25.61 2.97
N GLU A 634 15.18 25.54 2.66
CA GLU A 634 16.05 26.68 2.94
C GLU A 634 15.55 27.93 2.20
N LYS A 635 15.42 29.04 2.95
CA LYS A 635 15.27 30.34 2.31
C LYS A 635 16.56 30.62 1.55
N LYS A 636 16.52 30.56 0.22
CA LYS A 636 17.62 31.06 -0.62
C LYS A 636 17.97 32.45 -0.10
N LYS A 637 19.20 32.63 0.40
CA LYS A 637 19.68 33.97 0.73
C LYS A 637 19.58 34.81 -0.55
N PRO A 638 19.00 36.02 -0.47
CA PRO A 638 18.74 36.86 -1.63
C PRO A 638 20.02 37.18 -2.41
#